data_AF-A0A1S3N583-F1
#
_entry.id   AF-A0A1S3N583-F1
#
_cell.length_a   1.000
_cell.length_b   1.000
_cell.length_c   1.000
_cell.angle_alpha   90.00
_cell.angle_beta   90.00
_cell.angle_gamma   90.00
#
_symmetry.space_group_name_H-M   'P 1'
#
loop_
_entity.id
_entity.type
_entity.pdbx_description
1 polymer ?
#
loop_
_entity_poly.entity_id
_entity_poly.type
_entity_poly.pdbx_seq_one_letter_code
_entity_poly.pdbx_strand_id
1 'polypeptide(L)'
;MNIQTQSGAHNPAKRICQRVHSVAVARRGSGEMASCSRPKVPGYTPDYTHCLHCQGLYIQKSLWKHVRYCPLNPKAEEPKPGQKMRIQSAKAFKLCPQPDYVSTGLWKIVCGMNSGQVSFVVRNDKCILLMGEELYNKLQPDDRRNKYIQQRMREVARLLITARTCTPLMCFEDLVIPSNLPHVITAVRAVAGYNEENKTYDHPTLAIQMGYNLMNIGSAVESCALKSGRHKVAESAGKFKSFKWNEVVLAGALSTLGEPKNKCAQPTRRTGAQPTRRPADPAHRRPANLKKHR
;
A
#
# COMPACT_ATOMS: atom_id res chain seq x y z
N MET A 1 -26.79 31.12 28.01
CA MET A 1 -27.67 30.12 28.66
C MET A 1 -28.78 29.83 27.66
N ASN A 2 -29.05 28.64 27.15
CA ASN A 2 -28.98 27.33 27.76
C ASN A 2 -28.67 26.29 26.67
N ILE A 3 -27.76 25.38 26.98
CA ILE A 3 -27.46 24.19 26.20
C ILE A 3 -28.59 23.20 26.54
N GLN A 4 -29.42 22.82 25.56
CA GLN A 4 -30.23 21.63 25.69
C GLN A 4 -29.54 20.48 24.96
N THR A 5 -28.82 19.70 25.76
CA THR A 5 -28.53 18.29 25.52
C THR A 5 -29.84 17.53 25.42
N GLN A 6 -30.13 16.90 24.28
CA GLN A 6 -31.00 15.73 24.23
C GLN A 6 -30.24 14.54 23.64
N SER A 7 -29.81 13.69 24.56
CA SER A 7 -29.71 12.25 24.39
C SER A 7 -31.08 11.70 23.97
N GLY A 8 -31.12 10.81 22.99
CA GLY A 8 -32.26 9.90 22.79
C GLY A 8 -32.69 9.68 21.33
N ALA A 9 -32.83 8.40 20.98
CA ALA A 9 -33.53 7.83 19.82
C ALA A 9 -32.79 7.71 18.48
N HIS A 10 -32.24 6.51 18.29
CA HIS A 10 -32.06 5.84 17.01
C HIS A 10 -33.29 5.97 16.11
N ASN A 11 -33.19 6.74 15.03
CA ASN A 11 -34.20 6.72 13.97
C ASN A 11 -33.60 6.15 12.65
N PRO A 12 -33.88 4.88 12.30
CA PRO A 12 -33.40 4.27 11.06
C PRO A 12 -33.93 4.97 9.80
N ALA A 13 -35.08 5.65 9.85
CA ALA A 13 -35.64 6.38 8.71
C ALA A 13 -34.77 7.57 8.26
N LYS A 14 -34.12 8.27 9.22
CA LYS A 14 -33.20 9.38 8.93
C LYS A 14 -31.98 8.93 8.10
N ARG A 15 -31.54 7.67 8.27
CA ARG A 15 -30.38 7.10 7.55
C ARG A 15 -30.74 6.55 6.17
N ILE A 16 -31.96 6.05 5.99
CA ILE A 16 -32.48 5.65 4.68
C ILE A 16 -32.63 6.90 3.78
N CYS A 17 -33.13 8.00 4.35
CA CYS A 17 -33.24 9.30 3.66
C CYS A 17 -31.86 9.86 3.22
N GLN A 18 -30.83 9.73 4.05
CA GLN A 18 -29.45 10.13 3.70
C GLN A 18 -28.83 9.28 2.58
N ARG A 19 -29.22 8.00 2.45
CA ARG A 19 -28.79 7.12 1.35
C ARG A 19 -29.36 7.59 0.02
N VAL A 20 -30.67 7.81 -0.04
CA VAL A 20 -31.37 8.28 -1.26
C VAL A 20 -30.80 9.62 -1.70
N HIS A 21 -30.58 10.53 -0.75
CA HIS A 21 -29.97 11.83 -1.00
C HIS A 21 -28.52 11.70 -1.53
N SER A 22 -27.66 10.92 -0.87
CA SER A 22 -26.25 10.76 -1.29
C SER A 22 -26.11 10.07 -2.65
N VAL A 23 -26.98 9.11 -2.99
CA VAL A 23 -27.01 8.48 -4.32
C VAL A 23 -27.52 9.46 -5.39
N ALA A 24 -28.52 10.29 -5.07
CA ALA A 24 -29.04 11.31 -5.98
C ALA A 24 -28.00 12.42 -6.27
N VAL A 25 -27.28 12.87 -5.23
CA VAL A 25 -26.19 13.86 -5.36
C VAL A 25 -25.02 13.29 -6.16
N ALA A 26 -24.61 12.04 -5.89
CA ALA A 26 -23.56 11.37 -6.65
C ALA A 26 -23.90 11.18 -8.13
N ARG A 27 -25.19 10.96 -8.47
CA ARG A 27 -25.67 10.86 -9.87
C ARG A 27 -25.80 12.22 -10.56
N ARG A 28 -26.10 13.30 -9.82
CA ARG A 28 -26.25 14.67 -10.37
C ARG A 28 -24.94 15.43 -10.50
N GLY A 29 -23.85 14.95 -9.91
CA GLY A 29 -22.53 15.60 -9.97
C GLY A 29 -22.46 16.96 -9.26
N SER A 30 -23.51 17.37 -8.53
CA SER A 30 -23.61 18.63 -7.80
C SER A 30 -24.44 18.45 -6.53
N GLY A 31 -23.99 19.07 -5.43
CA GLY A 31 -24.59 18.98 -4.09
C GLY A 31 -23.64 18.44 -3.02
N GLU A 32 -23.88 18.76 -1.75
CA GLU A 32 -23.10 18.22 -0.62
C GLU A 32 -23.58 16.81 -0.25
N MET A 33 -22.68 15.83 -0.28
CA MET A 33 -23.00 14.48 0.21
C MET A 33 -23.30 14.53 1.71
N ALA A 34 -24.47 14.02 2.11
CA ALA A 34 -24.85 13.86 3.51
C ALA A 34 -23.99 12.78 4.18
N SER A 35 -22.82 13.17 4.67
CA SER A 35 -21.91 12.28 5.40
C SER A 35 -22.34 12.16 6.87
N CYS A 36 -22.21 10.96 7.44
CA CYS A 36 -22.47 10.75 8.87
C CYS A 36 -21.32 11.25 9.76
N SER A 37 -20.25 11.79 9.17
CA SER A 37 -19.06 12.28 9.88
C SER A 37 -18.35 13.35 9.06
N ARG A 38 -18.10 14.51 9.70
CA ARG A 38 -17.44 15.67 9.09
C ARG A 38 -15.94 15.67 9.39
N PRO A 39 -15.06 16.07 8.45
CA PRO A 39 -13.64 16.24 8.73
C PRO A 39 -13.42 17.31 9.81
N LYS A 40 -12.39 17.12 10.62
CA LYS A 40 -12.02 18.06 11.70
C LYS A 40 -11.29 19.31 11.18
N VAL A 41 -10.75 19.26 9.97
CA VAL A 41 -9.94 20.32 9.36
C VAL A 41 -10.68 20.87 8.14
N PRO A 42 -10.95 22.19 8.06
CA PRO A 42 -11.52 22.83 6.88
C PRO A 42 -10.59 22.71 5.68
N GLY A 43 -11.12 22.46 4.48
CA GLY A 43 -10.33 22.33 3.24
C GLY A 43 -9.73 20.95 2.97
N TYR A 44 -9.80 20.01 3.92
CA TYR A 44 -9.45 18.61 3.68
C TYR A 44 -10.62 17.88 3.02
N THR A 45 -10.38 17.21 1.89
CA THR A 45 -11.30 16.28 1.25
C THR A 45 -11.01 14.86 1.75
N PRO A 46 -11.69 14.36 2.81
CA PRO A 46 -11.47 13.02 3.30
C PRO A 46 -12.00 11.97 2.31
N ASP A 47 -11.28 10.85 2.20
CA ASP A 47 -11.79 9.67 1.51
C ASP A 47 -13.00 9.13 2.28
N TYR A 48 -14.18 9.20 1.65
CA TYR A 48 -15.42 8.68 2.21
C TYR A 48 -15.68 7.24 1.77
N THR A 49 -16.32 6.47 2.64
CA THR A 49 -16.50 5.03 2.47
C THR A 49 -17.75 4.56 3.22
N HIS A 50 -18.63 3.82 2.54
CA HIS A 50 -19.82 3.22 3.16
C HIS A 50 -19.49 2.15 4.21
N CYS A 51 -20.24 2.14 5.31
CA CYS A 51 -20.24 1.06 6.30
C CYS A 51 -20.86 -0.22 5.71
N LEU A 52 -20.21 -1.37 5.93
CA LEU A 52 -20.67 -2.68 5.44
C LEU A 52 -22.03 -3.14 5.98
N HIS A 53 -22.42 -2.59 7.13
CA HIS A 53 -23.59 -3.05 7.88
C HIS A 53 -24.75 -2.07 7.72
N CYS A 54 -24.54 -0.79 8.04
CA CYS A 54 -25.59 0.22 7.92
C CYS A 54 -25.58 0.99 6.60
N GLN A 55 -24.56 0.82 5.76
CA GLN A 55 -24.37 1.57 4.50
C GLN A 55 -24.32 3.09 4.68
N GLY A 56 -24.13 3.61 5.89
CA GLY A 56 -23.86 5.04 6.10
C GLY A 56 -22.48 5.43 5.56
N LEU A 57 -22.31 6.66 5.11
CA LEU A 57 -21.06 7.17 4.55
C LEU A 57 -20.17 7.77 5.67
N TYR A 58 -18.97 7.22 5.84
CA TYR A 58 -18.03 7.65 6.88
C TYR A 58 -16.64 7.91 6.30
N ILE A 59 -15.85 8.74 6.99
CA ILE A 59 -14.43 8.93 6.67
C ILE A 59 -13.70 7.59 6.84
N GLN A 60 -12.93 7.16 5.83
CA GLN A 60 -12.28 5.85 5.79
C GLN A 60 -11.39 5.59 7.03
N LYS A 61 -10.68 6.63 7.51
CA LYS A 61 -9.83 6.58 8.71
C LYS A 61 -10.61 6.34 10.01
N SER A 62 -11.88 6.73 10.09
CA SER A 62 -12.72 6.58 11.29
C SER A 62 -13.80 5.50 11.16
N LEU A 63 -14.01 4.94 9.97
CA LEU A 63 -15.03 3.92 9.72
C LEU A 63 -14.90 2.71 10.65
N TRP A 64 -13.67 2.33 11.03
CA TRP A 64 -13.45 1.20 11.91
C TRP A 64 -14.06 1.38 13.31
N LYS A 65 -14.03 2.61 13.83
CA LYS A 65 -14.68 2.96 15.11
C LYS A 65 -16.19 2.78 14.99
N HIS A 66 -16.77 3.25 13.88
CA HIS A 66 -18.21 3.10 13.65
C HIS A 66 -18.62 1.63 13.55
N VAL A 67 -17.94 0.81 12.73
CA VAL A 67 -18.34 -0.59 12.52
C VAL A 67 -18.31 -1.40 13.81
N ARG A 68 -17.36 -1.11 14.72
CA ARG A 68 -17.29 -1.75 16.05
C ARG A 68 -18.57 -1.58 16.87
N TYR A 69 -19.21 -0.42 16.77
CA TYR A 69 -20.43 -0.07 17.50
C TYR A 69 -21.63 0.12 16.56
N CYS A 70 -21.58 -0.45 15.35
CA CYS A 70 -22.64 -0.25 14.39
C CYS A 70 -23.87 -1.03 14.84
N PRO A 71 -25.05 -0.40 14.99
CA PRO A 71 -26.25 -1.07 15.46
C PRO A 71 -26.71 -2.21 14.53
N LEU A 72 -26.32 -2.15 13.26
CA LEU A 72 -26.64 -3.16 12.25
C LEU A 72 -25.51 -4.18 12.05
N ASN A 73 -24.46 -4.14 12.89
CA ASN A 73 -23.40 -5.14 12.87
C ASN A 73 -23.85 -6.39 13.65
N PRO A 74 -23.98 -7.56 13.00
CA PRO A 74 -24.40 -8.79 13.65
C PRO A 74 -23.44 -9.29 14.74
N LYS A 75 -22.22 -8.74 14.79
CA LYS A 75 -21.18 -9.09 15.77
C LYS A 75 -20.89 -7.94 16.73
N ALA A 76 -21.87 -7.08 17.01
CA ALA A 76 -21.73 -5.96 17.93
C ALA A 76 -21.63 -6.38 19.43
N GLU A 77 -21.28 -7.63 19.72
CA GLU A 77 -20.94 -8.07 21.06
C GLU A 77 -19.58 -7.54 21.50
N GLU A 78 -19.39 -7.48 22.83
CA GLU A 78 -18.31 -6.76 23.48
C GLU A 78 -16.94 -6.99 22.82
N PRO A 79 -16.26 -5.92 22.40
CA PRO A 79 -15.02 -6.03 21.64
C PRO A 79 -13.93 -6.65 22.52
N LYS A 80 -13.54 -7.90 22.22
CA LYS A 80 -12.33 -8.50 22.79
C LYS A 80 -11.13 -7.55 22.61
N PRO A 81 -10.39 -7.20 23.67
CA PRO A 81 -9.21 -6.34 23.57
C PRO A 81 -8.22 -6.91 22.54
N GLY A 82 -7.77 -6.08 21.60
CA GLY A 82 -6.72 -6.43 20.63
C GLY A 82 -7.17 -6.88 19.24
N GLN A 83 -8.45 -7.22 19.01
CA GLN A 83 -8.88 -7.64 17.67
C GLN A 83 -9.11 -6.41 16.76
N LYS A 84 -8.11 -6.07 15.93
CA LYS A 84 -8.26 -5.10 14.84
C LYS A 84 -9.17 -5.72 13.77
N MET A 85 -10.46 -5.37 13.78
CA MET A 85 -11.38 -5.82 12.75
C MET A 85 -10.90 -5.30 11.38
N ARG A 86 -10.56 -6.19 10.45
CA ARG A 86 -10.04 -5.87 9.11
C ARG A 86 -11.17 -5.46 8.16
N ILE A 87 -11.89 -4.41 8.55
CA ILE A 87 -13.13 -3.93 7.92
C ILE A 87 -12.93 -3.62 6.44
N GLN A 88 -11.77 -3.08 6.08
CA GLN A 88 -11.43 -2.80 4.69
C GLN A 88 -11.39 -4.06 3.83
N SER A 89 -10.93 -5.18 4.37
CA SER A 89 -10.85 -6.45 3.65
C SER A 89 -12.20 -7.14 3.52
N ALA A 90 -12.99 -7.14 4.60
CA ALA A 90 -14.38 -7.58 4.54
C ALA A 90 -15.21 -6.72 3.56
N LYS A 91 -14.85 -5.44 3.42
CA LYS A 91 -15.50 -4.50 2.50
C LYS A 91 -15.12 -4.77 1.05
N ALA A 92 -13.83 -4.91 0.77
CA ALA A 92 -13.36 -5.26 -0.57
C ALA A 92 -14.01 -6.56 -1.04
N PHE A 93 -14.05 -7.59 -0.20
CA PHE A 93 -14.64 -8.88 -0.56
C PHE A 93 -16.15 -8.81 -0.83
N LYS A 94 -16.89 -7.93 -0.14
CA LYS A 94 -18.34 -7.77 -0.32
C LYS A 94 -18.74 -6.83 -1.46
N LEU A 95 -17.92 -5.82 -1.76
CA LEU A 95 -18.27 -4.78 -2.73
C LEU A 95 -17.59 -4.95 -4.09
N CYS A 96 -16.44 -5.60 -4.14
CA CYS A 96 -15.77 -5.91 -5.40
C CYS A 96 -16.23 -7.31 -5.84
N PRO A 97 -16.90 -7.44 -7.00
CA PRO A 97 -17.27 -8.75 -7.51
C PRO A 97 -16.01 -9.57 -7.74
N GLN A 98 -16.05 -10.83 -7.29
CA GLN A 98 -14.97 -11.78 -7.56
C GLN A 98 -14.98 -12.11 -9.07
N PRO A 99 -13.84 -12.00 -9.77
CA PRO A 99 -13.74 -12.48 -11.14
C PRO A 99 -13.91 -13.99 -11.21
N ASP A 100 -14.58 -14.48 -12.24
CA ASP A 100 -14.87 -15.90 -12.51
C ASP A 100 -13.60 -16.74 -12.69
N TYR A 101 -12.52 -16.16 -13.22
CA TYR A 101 -11.23 -16.81 -13.41
C TYR A 101 -10.32 -16.82 -12.17
N VAL A 102 -10.83 -16.41 -11.00
CA VAL A 102 -10.06 -16.36 -9.73
C VAL A 102 -10.76 -17.21 -8.67
N SER A 103 -10.00 -18.03 -7.95
CA SER A 103 -10.52 -18.84 -6.85
C SER A 103 -10.94 -17.98 -5.66
N THR A 104 -11.93 -18.46 -4.91
CA THR A 104 -12.40 -17.79 -3.68
C THR A 104 -11.28 -17.68 -2.63
N GLY A 105 -10.34 -18.62 -2.63
CA GLY A 105 -9.16 -18.62 -1.76
C GLY A 105 -8.25 -17.43 -2.07
N LEU A 106 -7.80 -17.29 -3.33
CA LEU A 106 -6.99 -16.15 -3.74
C LEU A 106 -7.75 -14.83 -3.55
N TRP A 107 -9.03 -14.78 -3.88
CA TRP A 107 -9.81 -13.54 -3.77
C TRP A 107 -9.86 -13.01 -2.34
N LYS A 108 -9.95 -13.88 -1.34
CA LYS A 108 -9.84 -13.51 0.09
C LYS A 108 -8.48 -12.88 0.40
N ILE A 109 -7.39 -13.40 -0.15
CA ILE A 109 -6.03 -12.87 0.03
C ILE A 109 -5.91 -11.48 -0.60
N VAL A 110 -6.40 -11.31 -1.83
CA VAL A 110 -6.38 -10.04 -2.58
C VAL A 110 -7.22 -8.97 -1.88
N CYS A 111 -8.42 -9.32 -1.43
CA CYS A 111 -9.27 -8.44 -0.62
C CYS A 111 -8.63 -8.13 0.74
N GLY A 112 -7.86 -9.07 1.29
CA GLY A 112 -7.02 -8.91 2.47
C GLY A 112 -6.03 -7.74 2.36
N MET A 113 -5.57 -7.39 1.17
CA MET A 113 -4.50 -6.41 0.99
C MET A 113 -4.84 -5.01 1.54
N ASN A 114 -3.85 -4.34 2.16
CA ASN A 114 -3.98 -2.95 2.61
C ASN A 114 -4.45 -2.04 1.46
N SER A 115 -5.43 -1.18 1.72
CA SER A 115 -5.99 -0.26 0.72
C SER A 115 -4.95 0.75 0.25
N GLY A 116 -4.88 0.98 -1.07
CA GLY A 116 -4.03 1.96 -1.71
C GLY A 116 -3.96 1.71 -3.22
N GLN A 117 -3.18 2.51 -3.94
CA GLN A 117 -3.04 2.41 -5.40
C GLN A 117 -2.56 1.01 -5.82
N VAL A 118 -1.59 0.42 -5.11
CA VAL A 118 -1.08 -0.92 -5.42
C VAL A 118 -2.17 -1.97 -5.30
N SER A 119 -2.96 -1.99 -4.22
CA SER A 119 -4.03 -3.00 -4.08
C SER A 119 -5.21 -2.75 -5.02
N PHE A 120 -5.41 -1.50 -5.46
CA PHE A 120 -6.35 -1.19 -6.53
C PHE A 120 -5.89 -1.81 -7.86
N VAL A 121 -4.63 -1.61 -8.26
CA VAL A 121 -4.08 -2.22 -9.50
C VAL A 121 -4.16 -3.75 -9.43
N VAL A 122 -3.76 -4.36 -8.31
CA VAL A 122 -3.84 -5.81 -8.13
C VAL A 122 -5.26 -6.36 -8.32
N ARG A 123 -6.29 -5.66 -7.83
CA ARG A 123 -7.69 -6.13 -7.92
C ARG A 123 -8.30 -6.01 -9.32
N ASN A 124 -7.77 -5.11 -10.14
CA ASN A 124 -8.37 -4.76 -11.44
C ASN A 124 -7.55 -5.27 -12.63
N ASP A 125 -6.33 -5.75 -12.42
CA ASP A 125 -5.48 -6.27 -13.49
C ASP A 125 -5.58 -7.80 -13.61
N LYS A 126 -6.03 -8.26 -14.79
CA LYS A 126 -6.25 -9.68 -15.08
C LYS A 126 -4.95 -10.50 -15.02
N CYS A 127 -3.84 -9.97 -15.52
CA CYS A 127 -2.56 -10.70 -15.56
C CYS A 127 -1.98 -10.88 -14.16
N ILE A 128 -2.11 -9.87 -13.28
CA ILE A 128 -1.70 -9.99 -11.87
C ILE A 128 -2.52 -11.04 -11.14
N LEU A 129 -3.85 -11.03 -11.35
CA LEU A 129 -4.74 -11.99 -10.71
C LEU A 129 -4.46 -13.43 -11.17
N LEU A 130 -4.23 -13.64 -12.46
CA LEU A 130 -3.89 -14.96 -13.00
C LEU A 130 -2.52 -15.46 -12.52
N MET A 131 -1.52 -14.58 -12.44
CA MET A 131 -0.25 -14.92 -11.78
C MET A 131 -0.48 -15.33 -10.33
N GLY A 132 -1.28 -14.56 -9.58
CA GLY A 132 -1.60 -14.87 -8.20
C GLY A 132 -2.30 -16.22 -8.05
N GLU A 133 -3.20 -16.55 -8.98
CA GLU A 133 -3.95 -17.81 -9.03
C GLU A 133 -3.01 -18.99 -9.29
N GLU A 134 -2.08 -18.83 -10.24
CA GLU A 134 -1.05 -19.84 -10.51
C GLU A 134 -0.15 -20.09 -9.30
N LEU A 135 0.30 -19.01 -8.63
CA LEU A 135 1.11 -19.12 -7.40
C LEU A 135 0.31 -19.76 -6.26
N TYR A 136 -0.98 -19.44 -6.15
CA TYR A 136 -1.87 -20.01 -5.14
C TYR A 136 -2.09 -21.51 -5.37
N ASN A 137 -2.26 -21.95 -6.63
CA ASN A 137 -2.49 -23.35 -6.96
C ASN A 137 -1.24 -24.24 -6.81
N LYS A 138 -0.04 -23.67 -7.02
CA LYS A 138 1.23 -24.40 -6.82
C LYS A 138 1.60 -24.62 -5.35
N LEU A 139 0.96 -23.87 -4.44
CA LEU A 139 1.32 -23.84 -3.04
C LEU A 139 0.17 -24.39 -2.21
N GLN A 140 0.45 -25.27 -1.24
CA GLN A 140 -0.60 -25.68 -0.29
C GLN A 140 -1.11 -24.43 0.50
N PRO A 141 -2.26 -24.48 1.17
CA PRO A 141 -2.72 -23.36 2.00
C PRO A 141 -1.83 -23.14 3.23
N ASP A 142 -1.25 -21.94 3.43
CA ASP A 142 -0.56 -21.52 4.69
C ASP A 142 -0.44 -19.98 4.76
N ASP A 143 -0.39 -19.43 5.98
CA ASP A 143 -0.34 -17.99 6.23
C ASP A 143 0.96 -17.31 5.79
N ARG A 144 2.12 -17.98 5.90
CA ARG A 144 3.38 -17.42 5.39
C ARG A 144 3.34 -17.33 3.87
N ARG A 145 2.75 -18.33 3.22
CA ARG A 145 2.57 -18.36 1.77
C ARG A 145 1.58 -17.32 1.27
N ASN A 146 0.51 -17.06 2.02
CA ASN A 146 -0.41 -15.96 1.72
C ASN A 146 0.31 -14.59 1.71
N LYS A 147 1.25 -14.37 2.63
CA LYS A 147 2.09 -13.16 2.63
C LYS A 147 3.02 -13.10 1.43
N TYR A 148 3.63 -14.23 1.07
CA TYR A 148 4.48 -14.34 -0.12
C TYR A 148 3.70 -14.00 -1.41
N ILE A 149 2.52 -14.60 -1.61
CA ILE A 149 1.66 -14.32 -2.78
C ILE A 149 1.30 -12.83 -2.81
N GLN A 150 0.87 -12.26 -1.67
CA GLN A 150 0.59 -10.83 -1.59
C GLN A 150 1.78 -9.97 -1.97
N GLN A 151 2.98 -10.33 -1.51
CA GLN A 151 4.19 -9.60 -1.80
C GLN A 151 4.48 -9.62 -3.30
N ARG A 152 4.45 -10.80 -3.93
CA ARG A 152 4.68 -10.97 -5.38
C ARG A 152 3.68 -10.18 -6.23
N MET A 153 2.39 -10.27 -5.92
CA MET A 153 1.36 -9.49 -6.64
C MET A 153 1.57 -7.98 -6.49
N ARG A 154 1.98 -7.51 -5.30
CA ARG A 154 2.27 -6.07 -5.08
C ARG A 154 3.52 -5.61 -5.79
N GLU A 155 4.55 -6.44 -5.85
CA GLU A 155 5.79 -6.17 -6.59
C GLU A 155 5.50 -5.96 -8.07
N VAL A 156 4.70 -6.84 -8.67
CA VAL A 156 4.26 -6.73 -10.07
C VAL A 156 3.36 -5.51 -10.30
N ALA A 157 2.43 -5.22 -9.39
CA ALA A 157 1.63 -4.01 -9.48
C ALA A 157 2.47 -2.72 -9.39
N ARG A 158 3.52 -2.71 -8.55
CA ARG A 158 4.47 -1.58 -8.48
C ARG A 158 5.23 -1.42 -9.78
N LEU A 159 5.64 -2.52 -10.42
CA LEU A 159 6.25 -2.48 -11.74
C LEU A 159 5.34 -1.81 -12.76
N LEU A 160 4.08 -2.23 -12.85
CA LEU A 160 3.14 -1.63 -13.82
C LEU A 160 2.88 -0.15 -13.55
N ILE A 161 2.71 0.23 -12.27
CA ILE A 161 2.56 1.65 -11.89
C ILE A 161 3.79 2.45 -12.32
N THR A 162 4.99 1.95 -12.04
CA THR A 162 6.25 2.63 -12.36
C THR A 162 6.45 2.72 -13.87
N ALA A 163 6.21 1.64 -14.60
CA ALA A 163 6.31 1.60 -16.06
C ALA A 163 5.44 2.68 -16.72
N ARG A 164 4.19 2.85 -16.25
CA ARG A 164 3.27 3.89 -16.72
C ARG A 164 3.75 5.33 -16.47
N THR A 165 4.64 5.52 -15.49
CA THR A 165 5.16 6.84 -15.14
C THR A 165 6.44 7.21 -15.89
N CYS A 166 7.29 6.24 -16.21
CA CYS A 166 8.60 6.50 -16.80
C CYS A 166 8.76 6.00 -18.24
N THR A 167 7.74 5.33 -18.80
CA THR A 167 7.78 4.76 -20.15
C THR A 167 6.41 4.82 -20.83
N PRO A 168 6.31 4.56 -22.15
CA PRO A 168 5.03 4.47 -22.85
C PRO A 168 4.18 3.24 -22.50
N LEU A 169 4.65 2.32 -21.64
CA LEU A 169 3.98 1.05 -21.36
C LEU A 169 2.74 1.24 -20.48
N MET A 170 1.60 0.67 -20.89
CA MET A 170 0.31 0.86 -20.23
C MET A 170 -0.27 -0.43 -19.65
N CYS A 171 0.07 -1.60 -20.20
CA CYS A 171 -0.37 -2.89 -19.68
C CYS A 171 0.71 -3.98 -19.82
N PHE A 172 0.45 -5.18 -19.28
CA PHE A 172 1.39 -6.30 -19.35
C PHE A 172 1.55 -6.87 -20.75
N GLU A 173 0.56 -6.73 -21.63
CA GLU A 173 0.71 -7.07 -23.04
C GLU A 173 1.76 -6.19 -23.74
N ASP A 174 1.95 -4.93 -23.32
CA ASP A 174 3.00 -4.08 -23.88
C ASP A 174 4.39 -4.55 -23.49
N LEU A 175 4.55 -5.14 -22.30
CA LEU A 175 5.84 -5.61 -21.80
C LEU A 175 6.38 -6.77 -22.65
N VAL A 176 5.50 -7.64 -23.14
CA VAL A 176 5.91 -8.84 -23.91
C VAL A 176 6.30 -8.54 -25.35
N ILE A 177 6.14 -7.29 -25.81
CA ILE A 177 6.55 -6.87 -27.15
C ILE A 177 8.07 -6.71 -27.19
N PRO A 178 8.80 -7.39 -28.09
CA PRO A 178 10.27 -7.34 -28.11
C PRO A 178 10.86 -5.93 -28.25
N SER A 179 10.22 -5.03 -29.02
CA SER A 179 10.67 -3.65 -29.17
C SER A 179 10.58 -2.83 -27.88
N ASN A 180 9.76 -3.28 -26.91
CA ASN A 180 9.53 -2.60 -25.65
C ASN A 180 10.50 -3.06 -24.54
N LEU A 181 11.36 -4.06 -24.79
CA LEU A 181 12.31 -4.57 -23.79
C LEU A 181 13.16 -3.48 -23.11
N PRO A 182 13.69 -2.47 -23.82
CA PRO A 182 14.43 -1.38 -23.17
C PRO A 182 13.58 -0.63 -22.14
N HIS A 183 12.30 -0.37 -22.45
CA HIS A 183 11.37 0.27 -21.52
C HIS A 183 11.09 -0.62 -20.30
N VAL A 184 10.96 -1.93 -20.49
CA VAL A 184 10.80 -2.88 -19.37
C VAL A 184 12.01 -2.80 -18.44
N ILE A 185 13.23 -2.77 -18.99
CA ILE A 185 14.47 -2.65 -18.21
C ILE A 185 14.50 -1.33 -17.42
N THR A 186 14.15 -0.21 -18.07
CA THR A 186 14.04 1.10 -17.39
C THR A 186 13.06 1.05 -16.22
N ALA A 187 11.88 0.47 -16.42
CA ALA A 187 10.88 0.35 -15.36
C ALA A 187 11.36 -0.52 -14.20
N VAL A 188 12.01 -1.65 -14.47
CA VAL A 188 12.58 -2.54 -13.45
C VAL A 188 13.69 -1.85 -12.67
N ARG A 189 14.59 -1.14 -13.35
CA ARG A 189 15.65 -0.33 -12.73
C ARG A 189 15.07 0.72 -11.80
N ALA A 190 14.03 1.43 -12.23
CA ALA A 190 13.34 2.42 -11.41
C ALA A 190 12.71 1.79 -10.15
N VAL A 191 12.05 0.63 -10.28
CA VAL A 191 11.45 -0.09 -9.13
C VAL A 191 12.51 -0.53 -8.11
N ALA A 192 13.67 -0.96 -8.58
CA ALA A 192 14.74 -1.49 -7.74
C ALA A 192 15.73 -0.41 -7.24
N GLY A 193 15.55 0.86 -7.62
CA GLY A 193 16.42 1.97 -7.25
C GLY A 193 17.81 1.83 -7.85
N TYR A 194 17.90 1.62 -9.17
CA TYR A 194 19.19 1.59 -9.87
C TYR A 194 19.81 2.98 -9.92
N ASN A 195 21.07 3.09 -9.54
CA ASN A 195 21.87 4.29 -9.67
C ASN A 195 22.83 4.15 -10.86
N GLU A 196 22.64 4.97 -11.90
CA GLU A 196 23.47 4.94 -13.12
C GLU A 196 24.91 5.40 -12.88
N GLU A 197 25.17 6.29 -11.90
CA GLU A 197 26.52 6.79 -11.58
C GLU A 197 27.38 5.70 -10.96
N ASN A 198 26.83 5.02 -9.96
CA ASN A 198 27.56 4.00 -9.19
C ASN A 198 27.34 2.58 -9.72
N LYS A 199 26.41 2.40 -10.68
CA LYS A 199 26.00 1.11 -11.27
C LYS A 199 25.50 0.09 -10.23
N THR A 200 24.91 0.57 -9.14
CA THR A 200 24.41 -0.24 -8.02
C THR A 200 22.89 -0.15 -7.87
N TYR A 201 22.31 -1.08 -7.12
CA TYR A 201 20.88 -1.08 -6.78
C TYR A 201 20.68 -0.78 -5.30
N ASP A 202 19.75 0.11 -4.98
CA ASP A 202 19.30 0.32 -3.60
C ASP A 202 18.64 -0.94 -3.02
N HIS A 203 17.95 -1.69 -3.88
CA HIS A 203 17.26 -2.93 -3.53
C HIS A 203 17.65 -4.09 -4.47
N PRO A 204 18.87 -4.67 -4.33
CA PRO A 204 19.35 -5.73 -5.23
C PRO A 204 18.50 -7.00 -5.19
N THR A 205 17.98 -7.39 -4.01
CA THR A 205 17.07 -8.53 -3.88
C THR A 205 15.78 -8.32 -4.65
N LEU A 206 15.26 -7.08 -4.70
CA LEU A 206 14.08 -6.75 -5.48
C LEU A 206 14.37 -6.84 -6.98
N ALA A 207 15.55 -6.40 -7.44
CA ALA A 207 15.98 -6.56 -8.83
C ALA A 207 15.99 -8.04 -9.26
N ILE A 208 16.54 -8.92 -8.42
CA ILE A 208 16.51 -10.39 -8.65
C ILE A 208 15.07 -10.89 -8.71
N GLN A 209 14.24 -10.49 -7.74
CA GLN A 209 12.84 -10.91 -7.69
C GLN A 209 12.04 -10.43 -8.89
N MET A 210 12.36 -9.24 -9.43
CA MET A 210 11.75 -8.71 -10.65
C MET A 210 11.97 -9.63 -11.84
N GLY A 211 13.18 -10.17 -12.05
CA GLY A 211 13.43 -11.10 -13.15
C GLY A 211 12.50 -12.33 -13.12
N TYR A 212 12.36 -12.97 -11.96
CA TYR A 212 11.40 -14.07 -11.79
C TYR A 212 9.94 -13.63 -11.97
N ASN A 213 9.59 -12.43 -11.48
CA ASN A 213 8.25 -11.90 -11.64
C ASN A 213 7.91 -11.64 -13.11
N LEU A 214 8.85 -11.13 -13.91
CA LEU A 214 8.68 -10.94 -15.36
C LEU A 214 8.42 -12.27 -16.07
N MET A 215 9.14 -13.34 -15.73
CA MET A 215 8.87 -14.67 -16.28
C MET A 215 7.42 -15.12 -16.00
N ASN A 216 6.95 -14.92 -14.76
CA ASN A 216 5.57 -15.26 -14.39
C ASN A 216 4.53 -14.37 -15.10
N ILE A 217 4.82 -13.09 -15.32
CA ILE A 217 3.96 -12.19 -16.13
C ILE A 217 3.89 -12.72 -17.57
N GLY A 218 5.02 -13.11 -18.15
CA GLY A 218 5.09 -13.70 -19.48
C GLY A 218 4.16 -14.91 -19.60
N SER A 219 4.22 -15.84 -18.65
CA SER A 219 3.32 -17.01 -18.60
C SER A 219 1.85 -16.61 -18.47
N ALA A 220 1.52 -15.61 -17.63
CA ALA A 220 0.15 -15.13 -17.46
C ALA A 220 -0.39 -14.47 -18.74
N VAL A 221 0.41 -13.64 -19.41
CA VAL A 221 0.06 -12.98 -20.68
C VAL A 221 -0.10 -14.02 -21.79
N GLU A 222 0.80 -15.00 -21.88
CA GLU A 222 0.73 -16.11 -22.82
C GLU A 222 -0.57 -16.90 -22.64
N SER A 223 -0.90 -17.31 -21.41
CA SER A 223 -2.14 -18.03 -21.11
C SER A 223 -3.39 -17.21 -21.47
N CYS A 224 -3.40 -15.91 -21.14
CA CYS A 224 -4.45 -14.97 -21.53
C CYS A 224 -4.61 -14.88 -23.04
N ALA A 225 -3.51 -14.75 -23.76
CA ALA A 225 -3.49 -14.59 -25.20
C ALA A 225 -3.98 -15.87 -25.90
N LEU A 226 -3.52 -17.05 -25.47
CA LEU A 226 -3.98 -18.34 -25.98
C LEU A 226 -5.47 -18.56 -25.78
N LYS A 227 -5.98 -18.31 -24.56
CA LYS A 227 -7.43 -18.42 -24.25
C LYS A 227 -8.29 -17.47 -25.08
N SER A 228 -7.72 -16.36 -25.55
CA SER A 228 -8.40 -15.35 -26.36
C SER A 228 -8.14 -15.48 -27.87
N GLY A 229 -7.45 -16.54 -28.32
CA GLY A 229 -7.08 -16.73 -29.73
C GLY A 229 -6.02 -15.75 -30.28
N ARG A 230 -5.31 -15.01 -29.42
CA ARG A 230 -4.32 -14.00 -29.81
C ARG A 230 -2.92 -14.60 -29.96
N HIS A 231 -2.76 -15.48 -30.93
CA HIS A 231 -1.52 -16.28 -31.11
C HIS A 231 -0.24 -15.45 -31.22
N LYS A 232 -0.24 -14.31 -31.91
CA LYS A 232 0.95 -13.43 -32.03
C LYS A 232 1.44 -12.89 -30.67
N VAL A 233 0.50 -12.55 -29.78
CA VAL A 233 0.83 -12.07 -28.43
C VAL A 233 1.32 -13.24 -27.58
N ALA A 234 0.71 -14.42 -27.72
CA ALA A 234 1.16 -15.62 -27.04
C ALA A 234 2.60 -16.01 -27.43
N GLU A 235 2.93 -15.96 -28.72
CA GLU A 235 4.28 -16.22 -29.22
C GLU A 235 5.30 -15.20 -28.67
N SER A 236 4.93 -13.92 -28.67
CA SER A 236 5.77 -12.84 -28.12
C SER A 236 6.01 -13.04 -26.63
N ALA A 237 4.96 -13.38 -25.87
CA ALA A 237 5.07 -13.74 -24.45
C ALA A 237 5.92 -15.00 -24.22
N GLY A 238 5.84 -15.97 -25.13
CA GLY A 238 6.67 -17.18 -25.13
C GLY A 238 8.16 -16.90 -25.35
N LYS A 239 8.51 -15.89 -26.16
CA LYS A 239 9.89 -15.40 -26.30
C LYS A 239 10.31 -14.54 -25.10
N PHE A 240 9.38 -13.76 -24.55
CA PHE A 240 9.63 -12.92 -23.38
C PHE A 240 9.97 -13.74 -22.13
N LYS A 241 9.30 -14.87 -21.90
CA LYS A 241 9.57 -15.74 -20.74
C LYS A 241 10.93 -16.46 -20.83
N SER A 242 11.41 -16.75 -22.04
CA SER A 242 12.71 -17.40 -22.27
C SER A 242 13.87 -16.40 -22.25
N PHE A 243 13.57 -15.10 -22.22
CA PHE A 243 14.56 -14.06 -22.08
C PHE A 243 15.28 -14.17 -20.72
N LYS A 244 16.59 -13.99 -20.73
CA LYS A 244 17.43 -14.12 -19.55
C LYS A 244 17.38 -12.86 -18.67
N TRP A 245 16.22 -12.59 -18.10
CA TRP A 245 15.96 -11.39 -17.31
C TRP A 245 16.97 -11.18 -16.19
N ASN A 246 17.38 -12.23 -15.50
CA ASN A 246 18.36 -12.11 -14.43
C ASN A 246 19.74 -11.68 -14.94
N GLU A 247 20.18 -12.09 -16.14
CA GLU A 247 21.47 -11.63 -16.67
C GLU A 247 21.41 -10.14 -17.05
N VAL A 248 20.28 -9.69 -17.63
CA VAL A 248 20.12 -8.32 -18.15
C VAL A 248 19.77 -7.32 -17.04
N VAL A 249 18.92 -7.71 -16.09
CA VAL A 249 18.49 -6.88 -14.96
C VAL A 249 19.54 -6.87 -13.86
N LEU A 250 20.38 -7.91 -13.72
CA LEU A 250 21.40 -7.97 -12.65
C LEU A 250 22.78 -7.54 -13.10
N ALA A 251 22.94 -7.03 -14.33
CA ALA A 251 24.15 -6.32 -14.73
C ALA A 251 24.35 -5.10 -13.78
N GLY A 252 25.21 -5.27 -12.77
CA GLY A 252 25.46 -4.32 -11.66
C GLY A 252 24.93 -4.77 -10.27
N ALA A 253 23.88 -5.60 -10.20
CA ALA A 253 23.30 -6.06 -8.93
C ALA A 253 24.16 -7.12 -8.21
N LEU A 254 24.82 -8.00 -8.96
CA LEU A 254 25.68 -9.05 -8.39
C LEU A 254 26.94 -8.46 -7.73
N SER A 255 27.51 -7.40 -8.31
CA SER A 255 28.60 -6.63 -7.68
C SER A 255 28.15 -5.99 -6.36
N THR A 256 26.91 -5.50 -6.29
CA THR A 256 26.34 -4.86 -5.08
C THR A 256 26.09 -5.84 -3.93
N LEU A 257 25.81 -7.13 -4.22
CA LEU A 257 25.57 -8.16 -3.21
C LEU A 257 26.85 -8.77 -2.63
N GLY A 258 27.96 -8.68 -3.36
CA GLY A 258 29.28 -9.18 -2.93
C GLY A 258 30.07 -8.20 -2.07
N GLU A 259 29.67 -6.92 -2.03
CA GLU A 259 30.32 -5.93 -1.17
C GLU A 259 29.79 -6.01 0.27
N PRO A 260 30.63 -6.37 1.26
CA PRO A 260 30.22 -6.27 2.65
C PRO A 260 29.87 -4.81 2.94
N LYS A 261 28.67 -4.57 3.47
CA LYS A 261 28.26 -3.26 4.00
C LYS A 261 29.19 -2.88 5.13
N ASN A 262 30.33 -2.27 4.80
CA ASN A 262 31.17 -1.60 5.77
C ASN A 262 30.35 -0.44 6.34
N LYS A 263 30.30 -0.44 7.66
CA LYS A 263 29.37 0.27 8.51
C LYS A 263 29.35 1.77 8.18
N CYS A 264 28.15 2.34 8.37
CA CYS A 264 27.86 3.77 8.53
C CYS A 264 29.07 4.56 9.04
N ALA A 265 29.68 5.37 8.17
CA ALA A 265 30.59 6.41 8.60
C ALA A 265 29.77 7.43 9.39
N GLN A 266 29.91 7.42 10.71
CA GLN A 266 29.42 8.50 11.54
C GLN A 266 30.06 9.81 11.05
N PRO A 267 29.32 10.93 10.97
CA PRO A 267 29.92 12.21 10.68
C PRO A 267 30.96 12.52 11.76
N THR A 268 32.21 12.68 11.34
CA THR A 268 33.30 13.15 12.18
C THR A 268 32.92 14.47 12.81
N ARG A 269 32.72 14.46 14.13
CA ARG A 269 32.53 15.64 14.95
C ARG A 269 33.83 16.45 14.88
N ARG A 270 33.82 17.56 14.13
CA ARG A 270 34.91 18.54 14.14
C ARG A 270 35.13 19.02 15.58
N THR A 271 36.33 18.76 16.09
CA THR A 271 36.91 19.36 17.27
C THR A 271 37.05 20.87 17.07
N GLY A 272 36.64 21.66 18.07
CA GLY A 272 36.82 23.10 18.05
C GLY A 272 36.28 23.79 19.30
N ALA A 273 37.22 24.33 20.09
CA ALA A 273 37.08 25.36 21.12
C ALA A 273 36.49 25.00 22.50
N GLN A 274 37.43 24.80 23.43
CA GLN A 274 37.29 24.88 24.90
C GLN A 274 37.00 26.34 25.33
N PRO A 275 36.09 26.61 26.29
CA PRO A 275 36.04 27.89 26.98
C PRO A 275 37.06 27.89 28.13
N THR A 276 37.96 28.87 28.10
CA THR A 276 38.97 29.14 29.13
C THR A 276 38.31 29.53 30.46
N ARG A 277 38.64 28.80 31.53
CA ARG A 277 38.36 29.21 32.91
C ARG A 277 39.37 30.28 33.32
N ARG A 278 38.89 31.46 33.76
CA ARG A 278 39.72 32.42 34.49
C ARG A 278 39.82 32.03 35.98
N PRO A 279 40.97 32.26 36.62
CA PRO A 279 41.23 31.85 38.00
C PRO A 279 40.59 32.81 39.02
N ALA A 280 40.33 32.25 40.21
CA ALA A 280 39.85 32.95 41.39
C ALA A 280 40.97 33.79 42.02
N ASP A 281 40.59 34.95 42.57
CA ASP A 281 41.42 35.77 43.45
C ASP A 281 40.72 35.90 44.82
N PRO A 282 41.44 35.84 45.96
CA PRO A 282 40.85 35.77 47.30
C PRO A 282 40.86 37.12 48.04
N ALA A 283 40.14 37.13 49.17
CA ALA A 283 40.13 38.12 50.26
C ALA A 283 39.08 39.24 50.21
N HIS A 284 38.06 39.14 51.07
CA HIS A 284 38.04 39.90 52.33
C HIS A 284 36.97 39.42 53.32
N ARG A 285 37.30 39.58 54.60
CA ARG A 285 36.63 39.08 55.81
C ARG A 285 35.36 39.88 56.16
N ARG A 286 34.33 39.16 56.66
CA ARG A 286 33.40 39.40 57.83
C ARG A 286 32.76 40.80 58.05
N PRO A 287 31.63 40.95 58.79
CA PRO A 287 31.17 40.11 59.91
C PRO A 287 29.66 39.80 59.99
N ALA A 288 29.32 39.15 61.11
CA ALA A 288 28.07 38.53 61.52
C ALA A 288 26.91 39.50 61.89
N ASN A 289 25.69 38.97 61.86
CA ASN A 289 24.56 39.25 62.78
C ASN A 289 23.53 38.12 62.58
N LEU A 290 23.33 37.17 63.51
CA LEU A 290 22.63 37.21 64.79
C LEU A 290 21.13 37.56 64.72
N LYS A 291 20.29 36.51 64.89
CA LYS A 291 18.96 36.40 65.53
C LYS A 291 18.01 37.63 65.55
N LYS A 292 16.74 37.40 65.19
CA LYS A 292 15.58 37.32 66.14
C LYS A 292 14.22 37.15 65.45
N HIS A 293 13.42 36.26 66.04
CA HIS A 293 11.96 36.21 66.19
C HIS A 293 11.05 37.14 65.37
N ARG A 294 10.03 36.54 64.71
CA ARG A 294 8.69 36.37 65.30
C ARG A 294 7.94 35.24 64.60
#